data_AF-A0A0K9FFB7-F1
#
_entry.id   AF-A0A0K9FFB7-F1
#
_cell.length_a   1.000
_cell.length_b   1.000
_cell.length_c   1.000
_cell.angle_alpha   90.00
_cell.angle_beta   90.00
_cell.angle_gamma   90.00
#
_symmetry.space_group_name_H-M   'P 1'
#
loop_
_entity.id
_entity.type
_entity.pdbx_description
1 polymer ?
#
loop_
_entity_poly.entity_id
_entity_poly.type
_entity_poly.pdbx_seq_one_letter_code
_entity_poly.pdbx_strand_id
1 'polypeptide(L)'
;MNSDCDSCDKKKKEKHSMNHCEGCVCNQLRTLQTSTVVDLFLRGGQDIEDVIFISFDPNNCCAFFNDPTTEPGSTLIIDCQEIQAIRIPG
;
A
#
# COMPACT_ATOMS: atom_id res chain seq x y z
N MET A 1 12.70 -44.85 -33.34
CA MET A 1 13.81 -44.45 -32.44
C MET A 1 13.19 -43.64 -31.32
N ASN A 2 13.01 -44.26 -30.15
CA ASN A 2 12.77 -43.52 -28.91
C ASN A 2 14.07 -42.83 -28.55
N SER A 3 13.99 -41.55 -28.19
CA SER A 3 15.04 -40.91 -27.42
C SER A 3 14.34 -40.14 -26.31
N ASP A 4 14.23 -40.79 -25.16
CA ASP A 4 14.09 -40.13 -23.88
C ASP A 4 15.26 -39.14 -23.72
N CYS A 5 14.93 -37.87 -23.47
CA CYS A 5 15.89 -36.92 -22.91
C CYS A 5 15.42 -36.56 -21.51
N ASP A 6 16.13 -37.17 -20.57
CA ASP A 6 16.06 -37.03 -19.14
C ASP A 6 16.45 -35.61 -18.69
N SER A 7 15.84 -35.18 -17.58
CA SER A 7 16.21 -34.06 -16.72
C SER A 7 16.05 -32.63 -17.26
N CYS A 8 14.82 -32.10 -17.11
CA CYS A 8 14.63 -30.67 -16.88
C CYS A 8 14.57 -30.43 -15.37
N ASP A 9 15.57 -29.72 -14.86
CA ASP A 9 15.77 -29.31 -13.49
C ASP A 9 14.48 -28.95 -12.73
N LYS A 10 14.34 -29.56 -11.55
CA LYS A 10 13.39 -29.18 -10.52
C LYS A 10 13.74 -27.78 -10.00
N LYS A 11 13.34 -26.73 -10.74
CA LYS A 11 13.25 -25.38 -10.17
C LYS A 11 12.17 -25.42 -9.10
N LYS A 12 12.58 -25.53 -7.83
CA LYS A 12 11.77 -25.14 -6.69
C LYS A 12 11.22 -23.74 -7.02
N LYS A 13 9.94 -23.64 -7.36
CA LYS A 13 9.25 -22.36 -7.39
C LYS A 13 9.18 -21.93 -5.93
N GLU A 14 10.19 -21.19 -5.49
CA GLU A 14 10.06 -20.37 -4.30
C GLU A 14 8.76 -19.58 -4.50
N LYS A 15 7.83 -19.73 -3.55
CA LYS A 15 6.67 -18.86 -3.48
C LYS A 15 7.21 -17.47 -3.18
N HIS A 16 7.61 -16.74 -4.22
CA HIS A 16 7.66 -15.29 -4.15
C HIS A 16 6.23 -14.89 -3.83
N SER A 17 5.94 -14.64 -2.56
CA SER A 17 4.83 -13.75 -2.21
C SER A 17 5.15 -12.45 -2.93
N MET A 18 4.51 -12.23 -4.08
CA MET A 18 4.59 -10.96 -4.77
C MET A 18 4.07 -9.94 -3.76
N ASN A 19 4.96 -9.19 -3.10
CA ASN A 19 4.55 -8.08 -2.27
C ASN A 19 4.05 -7.01 -3.25
N HIS A 20 2.77 -7.10 -3.60
CA HIS A 20 2.10 -6.34 -4.65
C HIS A 20 2.16 -4.82 -4.44
N CYS A 21 2.40 -4.38 -3.20
CA CYS A 21 2.47 -2.97 -2.82
C CYS A 21 3.89 -2.62 -2.38
N GLU A 22 4.68 -2.15 -3.34
CA GLU A 22 6.05 -1.71 -3.09
C GLU A 22 6.12 -0.20 -2.84
N GLY A 23 7.20 0.26 -2.21
CA GLY A 23 7.45 1.68 -1.97
C GLY A 23 7.44 2.09 -0.50
N CYS A 24 8.02 3.26 -0.25
CA CYS A 24 8.22 3.80 1.10
C CYS A 24 6.90 3.99 1.84
N VAL A 25 5.92 4.64 1.20
CA VAL A 25 4.62 4.93 1.83
C VAL A 25 3.83 3.65 2.10
N CYS A 26 3.74 2.73 1.14
CA CYS A 26 3.10 1.43 1.35
C CYS A 26 3.74 0.66 2.51
N ASN A 27 5.08 0.71 2.66
CA ASN A 27 5.77 0.10 3.80
C ASN A 27 5.43 0.79 5.13
N GLN A 28 5.40 2.12 5.15
CA GLN A 28 5.08 2.88 6.35
C GLN A 28 3.65 2.60 6.83
N LEU A 29 2.68 2.55 5.91
CA LEU A 29 1.27 2.28 6.20
C LEU A 29 1.03 0.90 6.81
N ARG A 30 1.87 -0.10 6.51
CA ARG A 30 1.78 -1.44 7.14
C ARG A 30 2.02 -1.41 8.65
N THR A 31 2.80 -0.46 9.12
CA THR A 31 3.20 -0.35 10.53
C THR A 31 2.60 0.86 11.24
N LEU A 32 1.90 1.72 10.50
CA LEU A 32 1.32 2.93 11.04
C LEU A 32 0.21 2.58 12.03
N GLN A 33 0.18 3.27 13.17
CA GLN A 33 -0.86 3.05 14.16
C GLN A 33 -2.21 3.56 13.63
N THR A 34 -3.27 2.77 13.78
CA THR A 34 -4.63 3.21 13.48
C THR A 34 -4.99 4.44 14.30
N SER A 35 -5.85 5.30 13.75
CA SER A 35 -6.24 6.59 14.34
C SER A 35 -5.12 7.63 14.40
N THR A 36 -3.98 7.41 13.72
CA THR A 36 -2.95 8.44 13.54
C THR A 36 -3.47 9.50 12.56
N VAL A 37 -3.35 10.77 12.93
CA VAL A 37 -3.58 11.91 12.03
C VAL A 37 -2.36 12.05 11.12
N VAL A 38 -2.60 12.20 9.81
CA VAL A 38 -1.56 12.32 8.80
C VAL A 38 -1.96 13.31 7.72
N ASP A 39 -0.95 13.83 7.03
CA ASP A 39 -1.14 14.54 5.77
C ASP A 39 -0.62 13.66 4.63
N LEU A 40 -1.39 13.62 3.55
CA LEU A 40 -1.11 12.83 2.36
C LEU A 40 -0.67 13.76 1.23
N PHE A 41 0.50 13.46 0.64
CA PHE A 41 0.97 14.15 -0.56
C PHE A 41 0.84 13.18 -1.73
N LEU A 42 -0.06 13.48 -2.66
CA LEU A 42 -0.39 12.62 -3.79
C LEU A 42 0.47 12.94 -5.01
N ARG A 43 0.68 11.94 -5.86
CA ARG A 43 1.25 12.17 -7.20
C ARG A 43 0.39 13.18 -7.95
N GLY A 44 1.04 14.11 -8.64
CA GLY A 44 0.35 15.22 -9.31
C GLY A 44 0.27 16.50 -8.48
N GLY A 45 0.79 16.49 -7.25
CA GLY A 45 0.99 17.70 -6.43
C GLY A 45 -0.23 18.13 -5.63
N GLN A 46 -1.21 17.25 -5.46
CA GLN A 46 -2.35 17.45 -4.57
C GLN A 46 -2.01 16.95 -3.17
N ASP A 47 -2.60 17.58 -2.17
CA ASP A 47 -2.46 17.21 -0.77
C ASP A 47 -3.83 17.10 -0.08
N ILE A 48 -3.89 16.22 0.92
CA ILE A 48 -5.05 16.06 1.80
C ILE A 48 -4.54 16.10 3.24
N GLU A 49 -4.94 17.11 3.98
CA GLU A 49 -4.45 17.40 5.33
C GLU A 49 -5.38 16.83 6.41
N ASP A 50 -4.82 16.60 7.60
CA ASP A 50 -5.56 16.23 8.83
C ASP A 50 -6.47 14.99 8.70
N VAL A 51 -6.13 14.05 7.82
CA VAL A 51 -6.89 12.80 7.67
C VAL A 51 -6.45 11.76 8.69
N ILE A 52 -7.41 10.95 9.13
CA ILE A 52 -7.19 9.92 10.15
C ILE A 52 -6.99 8.58 9.46
N PHE A 53 -5.82 7.97 9.66
CA PHE A 53 -5.54 6.63 9.15
C PHE A 53 -6.42 5.57 9.81
N ILE A 54 -7.13 4.78 9.00
CA ILE A 54 -8.00 3.70 9.47
C ILE A 54 -7.27 2.36 9.37
N SER A 55 -6.84 1.99 8.18
CA SER A 55 -6.20 0.71 7.91
C SER A 55 -5.53 0.69 6.54
N PHE A 56 -4.71 -0.34 6.29
CA PHE A 56 -4.09 -0.61 5.00
C PHE A 56 -4.27 -2.09 4.65
N ASP A 57 -4.74 -2.38 3.44
CA ASP A 57 -4.85 -3.74 2.91
C ASP A 57 -3.67 -4.04 1.98
N PRO A 58 -2.69 -4.86 2.43
CA PRO A 58 -1.53 -5.17 1.63
C PRO A 58 -1.84 -6.05 0.41
N ASN A 59 -3.05 -6.63 0.27
CA ASN A 59 -3.42 -7.48 -0.86
C ASN A 59 -3.84 -6.69 -2.10
N ASN A 60 -4.40 -5.49 -1.91
CA ASN A 60 -4.88 -4.63 -3.00
C ASN A 60 -4.26 -3.22 -2.99
N CYS A 61 -3.36 -2.94 -2.06
CA CYS A 61 -2.64 -1.67 -1.93
C CYS A 61 -3.50 -0.48 -1.51
N CYS A 62 -4.74 -0.71 -1.07
CA CYS A 62 -5.62 0.35 -0.62
C CYS A 62 -5.32 0.77 0.83
N ALA A 63 -5.17 2.07 1.02
CA ALA A 63 -5.12 2.72 2.32
C ALA A 63 -6.44 3.47 2.56
N PHE A 64 -6.95 3.35 3.79
CA PHE A 64 -8.26 3.87 4.18
C PHE A 64 -8.08 5.01 5.18
N PHE A 65 -8.72 6.14 4.93
CA PHE A 65 -8.65 7.33 5.77
C PHE A 65 -10.04 7.93 5.97
N ASN A 66 -10.24 8.61 7.09
CA ASN A 66 -11.38 9.50 7.27
C ASN A 66 -10.91 10.95 7.21
N ASP A 67 -11.63 11.79 6.49
CA ASP A 67 -11.47 13.24 6.57
C ASP A 67 -12.63 13.84 7.38
N PRO A 68 -12.42 14.11 8.68
CA PRO A 68 -13.47 14.69 9.51
C PRO A 68 -13.73 16.17 9.22
N THR A 69 -12.87 16.84 8.44
CA THR A 69 -12.89 18.28 8.22
C THR A 69 -13.63 18.66 6.94
N THR A 70 -13.31 18.00 5.82
CA THR A 70 -13.88 18.33 4.51
C THR A 70 -14.95 17.35 4.06
N GLU A 71 -14.83 16.07 4.42
CA GLU A 71 -15.74 15.00 3.96
C GLU A 71 -16.27 14.14 5.12
N PRO A 72 -16.95 14.74 6.12
CA PRO A 72 -17.37 14.05 7.33
C PRO A 72 -18.34 12.89 7.04
N GLY A 73 -18.05 11.73 7.62
CA GLY A 73 -18.84 10.51 7.47
C GLY A 73 -18.52 9.70 6.20
N SER A 74 -17.58 10.16 5.38
CA SER A 74 -17.04 9.39 4.25
C SER A 74 -15.75 8.67 4.62
N THR A 75 -15.35 7.70 3.79
CA THR A 75 -14.03 7.06 3.84
C THR A 75 -13.31 7.30 2.53
N LEU A 76 -12.12 7.88 2.62
CA LEU A 76 -11.18 8.01 1.51
C LEU A 76 -10.44 6.68 1.34
N ILE A 77 -10.44 6.16 0.11
CA ILE A 77 -9.75 4.93 -0.26
C ILE A 77 -8.73 5.29 -1.34
N ILE A 78 -7.45 5.20 -1.01
CA ILE A 78 -6.36 5.69 -1.87
C ILE A 78 -5.37 4.55 -2.10
N ASP A 79 -4.93 4.35 -3.34
CA ASP A 79 -3.82 3.45 -3.63
C ASP A 79 -2.55 4.01 -2.98
N CYS A 80 -1.91 3.22 -2.11
CA CYS A 80 -0.68 3.65 -1.45
C CYS A 80 0.44 3.99 -2.43
N GLN A 81 0.39 3.46 -3.66
CA GLN A 81 1.33 3.77 -4.72
C GLN A 81 1.10 5.17 -5.31
N GLU A 82 -0.08 5.75 -5.18
CA GLU A 82 -0.36 7.13 -5.61
C GLU A 82 0.00 8.16 -4.53
N ILE A 83 0.30 7.72 -3.30
CA ILE A 83 0.79 8.58 -2.23
C ILE A 83 2.31 8.71 -2.38
N GLN A 84 2.76 9.92 -2.72
CA GLN A 84 4.17 10.26 -2.87
C GLN A 84 4.86 10.41 -1.51
N ALA A 85 4.19 11.00 -0.52
CA ALA A 85 4.70 11.14 0.84
C ALA A 85 3.57 11.13 1.87
N ILE A 86 3.92 10.80 3.11
CA ILE A 86 3.05 10.91 4.28
C ILE A 86 3.78 11.72 5.34
N ARG A 87 3.10 12.70 5.94
CA ARG A 87 3.59 13.43 7.12
C ARG A 87 2.76 13.00 8.32
N ILE A 88 3.44 12.72 9.43
CA ILE A 88 2.81 12.51 10.74
C ILE A 88 3.10 13.79 11.54
N PRO A 89 2.09 14.60 11.88
CA PRO A 89 2.28 15.79 12.72
C PRO A 89 2.86 15.40 14.08
N GLY A 90 3.78 16.24 14.59
CA GLY A 90 4.47 16.05 15.88
C GLY A 90 3.80 16.77 17.04
#